data_AF-A0A921ZTK6-F1
#
_entry.id   AF-A0A921ZTK6-F1
#
_cell.length_a   1.000
_cell.length_b   1.000
_cell.length_c   1.000
_cell.angle_alpha   90.00
_cell.angle_beta   90.00
_cell.angle_gamma   90.00
#
_symmetry.space_group_name_H-M   'P 1'
#
loop_
_entity.id
_entity.type
_entity.pdbx_description
1 polymer ?
#
loop_
_entity_poly.entity_id
_entity_poly.type
_entity_poly.pdbx_seq_one_letter_code
_entity_poly.pdbx_strand_id
1 'polypeptide(L)'
;MESIKEEAIHQTALKLAEEIKNLSIYKSFYNDVQKLVASPNVKKEDFKQTLQQAMKEKGLDTKLRNTVFHWVRTQSKQNKLDPLTSLSKASAQWEKRIHKSLNSMCSDLETSLAKLRPQSEQDDLSEKWHELSTYNLDLTKYRPVYAPKDFLEVLLTLSGYVPFTREDEPKWEFAHLPLQVKTLDQLRNVYVEWSNGEALLGVNAYMPSTVPGFSTLEAERISLGERVAVLGYAPVIQEYLKKGSPQCLRARLWMQVLGSEIKSQQTSYFNQLKKSVLEVDLMIDKLIFKDVQLTASNDDQYFVFEDLLYQVMLCFSRDCEIMQHLKGSIGNPLNVTIKGKQTSAESVTVFPPSGIIPFHGFTMYATPFCYLYDDPVQLYYTFRAFYIRYWHRLHYISTHPQGIVSLCLLYERLLEANEPLLWIHFRNININPVRVVFKWLMRAFSGHLPPDQLLLLWDAILGYDCLEILPLLALAILSFRKENIFQVNTLQNVDAILADLSTISVIPLLQLALMKP
;
A
#
# COMPACT_ATOMS: atom_id res chain seq x y z
N MET A 1 -27.33 -6.44 -24.81
CA MET A 1 -26.12 -6.10 -24.04
C MET A 1 -26.34 -4.89 -23.12
N GLU A 2 -27.03 -3.84 -23.57
CA GLU A 2 -27.38 -2.69 -22.72
C GLU A 2 -28.38 -3.04 -21.60
N SER A 3 -29.45 -3.79 -21.89
CA SER A 3 -30.41 -4.19 -20.83
C SER A 3 -29.76 -5.03 -19.72
N ILE A 4 -28.79 -5.89 -20.08
CA ILE A 4 -28.03 -6.71 -19.12
C ILE A 4 -27.13 -5.83 -18.25
N LYS A 5 -26.56 -4.75 -18.81
CA LYS A 5 -25.78 -3.76 -18.04
C LYS A 5 -26.69 -2.94 -17.12
N GLU A 6 -27.84 -2.50 -17.59
CA GLU A 6 -28.81 -1.74 -16.78
C GLU A 6 -29.36 -2.58 -15.62
N GLU A 7 -29.68 -3.85 -15.87
CA GLU A 7 -30.15 -4.79 -14.84
C GLU A 7 -29.06 -5.05 -13.78
N ALA A 8 -27.80 -5.21 -14.21
CA ALA A 8 -26.67 -5.35 -13.29
C ALA A 8 -26.42 -4.09 -12.45
N ILE A 9 -26.55 -2.90 -13.04
CA ILE A 9 -26.45 -1.61 -12.32
C ILE A 9 -27.58 -1.50 -11.30
N HIS A 10 -28.81 -1.84 -11.69
CA HIS A 10 -29.97 -1.78 -10.80
C HIS A 10 -29.82 -2.71 -9.59
N GLN A 11 -29.41 -3.96 -9.81
CA GLN A 11 -29.13 -4.92 -8.73
C GLN A 11 -28.01 -4.44 -7.80
N THR A 12 -26.94 -3.87 -8.36
CA THR A 12 -25.83 -3.29 -7.58
C THR A 12 -26.31 -2.12 -6.73
N ALA A 13 -27.16 -1.26 -7.27
CA ALA A 13 -27.73 -0.12 -6.56
C ALA A 13 -28.64 -0.57 -5.40
N LEU A 14 -29.45 -1.61 -5.59
CA LEU A 14 -30.28 -2.20 -4.52
C LEU A 14 -29.41 -2.80 -3.40
N LYS A 15 -28.39 -3.58 -3.76
CA LYS A 15 -27.44 -4.16 -2.79
C LYS A 15 -26.73 -3.06 -1.99
N LEU A 16 -26.23 -2.03 -2.67
CA LEU A 16 -25.61 -0.88 -2.04
C LEU A 16 -26.58 -0.14 -1.11
N ALA A 17 -27.83 0.06 -1.50
CA ALA A 17 -28.82 0.75 -0.68
C ALA A 17 -29.12 0.02 0.64
N GLU A 18 -28.99 -1.31 0.68
CA GLU A 18 -29.06 -2.08 1.92
C GLU A 18 -27.74 -2.02 2.70
N GLU A 19 -26.61 -2.22 2.04
CA GLU A 19 -25.31 -2.24 2.71
C GLU A 19 -24.90 -0.87 3.28
N ILE A 20 -25.28 0.22 2.62
CA ILE A 20 -24.96 1.58 3.09
C ILE A 20 -25.51 1.82 4.49
N LYS A 21 -26.65 1.18 4.86
CA LYS A 21 -27.27 1.28 6.19
C LYS A 21 -26.37 0.74 7.31
N ASN A 22 -25.49 -0.20 6.96
CA ASN A 22 -24.55 -0.82 7.88
C ASN A 22 -23.21 -0.06 7.96
N LEU A 23 -22.98 0.94 7.10
CA LEU A 23 -21.77 1.75 7.15
C LEU A 23 -21.85 2.77 8.30
N SER A 24 -20.71 3.01 8.95
CA SER A 24 -20.60 3.98 10.05
C SER A 24 -21.06 5.39 9.68
N ILE A 25 -20.94 5.78 8.40
CA ILE A 25 -21.34 7.08 7.89
C ILE A 25 -22.88 7.26 7.82
N TYR A 26 -23.65 6.17 7.75
CA TYR A 26 -25.08 6.20 7.44
C TYR A 26 -25.88 7.08 8.38
N LYS A 27 -25.72 6.91 9.69
CA LYS A 27 -26.48 7.66 10.69
C LYS A 27 -26.29 9.17 10.52
N SER A 28 -25.05 9.61 10.32
CA SER A 28 -24.75 11.03 10.09
C SER A 28 -25.36 11.52 8.78
N PHE A 29 -25.16 10.76 7.70
CA PHE A 29 -25.63 11.12 6.36
C PHE A 29 -27.15 11.19 6.29
N TYR A 30 -27.84 10.22 6.88
CA TYR A 30 -29.30 10.17 6.95
C TYR A 30 -29.86 11.36 7.73
N ASN A 31 -29.27 11.71 8.87
CA ASN A 31 -29.67 12.89 9.64
C ASN A 31 -29.48 14.19 8.85
N ASP A 32 -28.38 14.32 8.10
CA ASP A 32 -28.12 15.47 7.25
C ASP A 32 -29.17 15.59 6.13
N VAL A 33 -29.52 14.46 5.49
CA VAL A 33 -30.57 14.40 4.47
C VAL A 33 -31.94 14.74 5.07
N GLN A 34 -32.28 14.25 6.27
CA GLN A 34 -33.54 14.59 6.95
C GLN A 34 -33.67 16.08 7.22
N LYS A 35 -32.59 16.73 7.71
CA LYS A 35 -32.55 18.18 7.92
C LYS A 35 -32.74 18.93 6.60
N LEU A 36 -32.15 18.43 5.52
CA LEU A 36 -32.28 19.03 4.19
C LEU A 36 -33.71 18.92 3.65
N VAL A 37 -34.33 17.75 3.80
CA VAL A 37 -35.73 17.49 3.42
C VAL A 37 -36.71 18.40 4.18
N ALA A 38 -36.41 18.72 5.43
CA ALA A 38 -37.22 19.65 6.25
C ALA A 38 -36.97 21.14 5.93
N SER A 39 -36.04 21.45 5.02
CA SER A 39 -35.68 22.84 4.67
C SER A 39 -36.60 23.40 3.56
N PRO A 40 -36.75 24.74 3.45
CA PRO A 40 -37.54 25.35 2.38
C PRO A 40 -36.98 25.12 0.96
N ASN A 41 -35.75 24.60 0.86
CA ASN A 41 -35.11 24.31 -0.43
C ASN A 41 -35.66 23.04 -1.09
N VAL A 42 -36.36 22.17 -0.35
CA VAL A 42 -36.96 20.93 -0.87
C VAL A 42 -38.47 21.09 -0.93
N LYS A 43 -39.02 21.12 -2.14
CA LYS A 43 -40.44 21.39 -2.38
C LYS A 43 -41.21 20.09 -2.54
N LYS A 44 -42.42 20.00 -1.96
CA LYS A 44 -43.23 18.78 -2.06
C LYS A 44 -43.68 18.49 -3.49
N GLU A 45 -43.95 19.54 -4.27
CA GLU A 45 -44.46 19.46 -5.64
C GLU A 45 -43.40 18.93 -6.62
N ASP A 46 -42.12 19.17 -6.32
CA ASP A 46 -40.97 18.73 -7.12
C ASP A 46 -39.87 18.15 -6.22
N PHE A 47 -40.27 17.20 -5.37
CA PHE A 47 -39.42 16.67 -4.30
C PHE A 47 -38.10 16.12 -4.84
N LYS A 48 -38.16 15.35 -5.93
CA LYS A 48 -36.98 14.68 -6.50
C LYS A 48 -35.93 15.69 -6.98
N GLN A 49 -36.31 16.65 -7.83
CA GLN A 49 -35.33 17.56 -8.41
C GLN A 49 -34.83 18.56 -7.37
N THR A 50 -35.71 19.10 -6.54
CA THR A 50 -35.33 20.06 -5.50
C THR A 50 -34.46 19.44 -4.42
N LEU A 51 -34.70 18.18 -4.02
CA LEU A 51 -33.80 17.44 -3.13
C LEU A 51 -32.43 17.22 -3.77
N GLN A 52 -32.36 16.78 -5.02
CA GLN A 52 -31.09 16.56 -5.71
C GLN A 52 -30.27 17.85 -5.83
N GLN A 53 -30.92 18.97 -6.15
CA GLN A 53 -30.28 20.27 -6.22
C GLN A 53 -29.77 20.72 -4.84
N ALA A 54 -30.62 20.62 -3.81
CA ALA A 54 -30.25 20.97 -2.44
C ALA A 54 -29.10 20.08 -1.91
N MET A 55 -29.07 18.79 -2.29
CA MET A 55 -27.99 17.87 -1.91
C MET A 55 -26.66 18.26 -2.55
N LYS A 56 -26.67 18.75 -3.81
CA LYS A 56 -25.46 19.26 -4.47
C LYS A 56 -24.96 20.52 -3.78
N GLU A 57 -25.84 21.48 -3.52
CA GLU A 57 -25.51 22.75 -2.85
C GLU A 57 -24.95 22.56 -1.44
N LYS A 58 -25.39 21.51 -0.74
CA LYS A 58 -24.90 21.15 0.61
C LYS A 58 -23.76 20.13 0.61
N GLY A 59 -23.26 19.70 -0.55
CA GLY A 59 -22.17 18.72 -0.67
C GLY A 59 -22.52 17.27 -0.27
N LEU A 60 -23.80 16.97 -0.03
CA LEU A 60 -24.26 15.62 0.29
C LEU A 60 -24.18 14.68 -0.92
N ASP A 61 -24.35 15.20 -2.13
CA ASP A 61 -24.13 14.44 -3.36
C ASP A 61 -22.67 13.95 -3.46
N THR A 62 -21.69 14.81 -3.18
CA THR A 62 -20.26 14.46 -3.10
C THR A 62 -20.00 13.37 -2.07
N LYS A 63 -20.52 13.54 -0.84
CA LYS A 63 -20.38 12.56 0.24
C LYS A 63 -20.95 11.20 -0.15
N LEU A 64 -22.11 11.16 -0.80
CA LEU A 64 -22.71 9.91 -1.28
C LEU A 64 -21.88 9.27 -2.39
N ARG A 65 -21.49 10.02 -3.42
CA ARG A 65 -20.66 9.52 -4.53
C ARG A 65 -19.34 8.93 -4.05
N ASN A 66 -18.66 9.62 -3.14
CA ASN A 66 -17.41 9.12 -2.55
C ASN A 66 -17.68 7.85 -1.73
N THR A 67 -18.76 7.80 -0.96
CA THR A 67 -19.16 6.58 -0.23
C THR A 67 -19.37 5.40 -1.17
N VAL A 68 -20.09 5.60 -2.28
CA VAL A 68 -20.29 4.57 -3.31
C VAL A 68 -18.96 4.12 -3.89
N PHE A 69 -18.10 5.06 -4.26
CA PHE A 69 -16.79 4.80 -4.84
C PHE A 69 -15.89 3.96 -3.93
N HIS A 70 -15.77 4.33 -2.66
CA HIS A 70 -15.01 3.55 -1.69
C HIS A 70 -15.66 2.19 -1.42
N TRP A 71 -16.99 2.12 -1.35
CA TRP A 71 -17.71 0.86 -1.16
C TRP A 71 -17.47 -0.12 -2.31
N VAL A 72 -17.64 0.28 -3.57
CA VAL A 72 -17.42 -0.58 -4.76
C VAL A 72 -16.04 -1.24 -4.70
N ARG A 73 -15.03 -0.48 -4.28
CA ARG A 73 -13.66 -0.98 -4.13
C ARG A 73 -13.47 -1.95 -2.99
N THR A 74 -14.18 -1.75 -1.89
CA THR A 74 -14.18 -2.73 -0.80
C THR A 74 -14.90 -4.01 -1.19
N GLN A 75 -15.88 -3.96 -2.09
CA GLN A 75 -16.65 -5.14 -2.55
C GLN A 75 -15.93 -5.97 -3.61
N SER A 76 -15.07 -5.36 -4.41
CA SER A 76 -14.13 -6.11 -5.26
C SER A 76 -13.19 -7.03 -4.45
N LYS A 77 -13.25 -6.97 -3.11
CA LYS A 77 -12.54 -7.82 -2.14
C LYS A 77 -13.36 -9.01 -1.61
N GLN A 78 -14.58 -9.28 -2.10
CA GLN A 78 -15.26 -10.53 -1.71
C GLN A 78 -14.54 -11.71 -2.36
N ASN A 79 -13.49 -12.15 -1.66
CA ASN A 79 -12.64 -13.28 -1.97
C ASN A 79 -13.52 -14.50 -2.23
N LYS A 80 -13.52 -14.95 -3.50
CA LYS A 80 -13.59 -16.38 -3.73
C LYS A 80 -12.42 -16.98 -2.95
N LEU A 81 -12.67 -18.07 -2.22
CA LEU A 81 -11.63 -18.87 -1.57
C LEU A 81 -10.40 -18.93 -2.48
N ASP A 82 -9.22 -18.76 -1.89
CA ASP A 82 -7.96 -18.89 -2.61
C ASP A 82 -8.01 -20.19 -3.46
N PRO A 83 -8.13 -20.09 -4.80
CA PRO A 83 -8.40 -21.25 -5.64
C PRO A 83 -7.28 -22.28 -5.56
N LEU A 84 -6.08 -21.87 -5.12
CA LEU A 84 -4.93 -22.74 -4.99
C LEU A 84 -4.70 -23.10 -3.52
N THR A 85 -5.30 -24.21 -3.10
CA THR A 85 -5.10 -24.79 -1.75
C THR A 85 -3.62 -24.96 -1.37
N SER A 86 -2.75 -25.16 -2.36
CA SER A 86 -1.29 -25.16 -2.23
C SER A 86 -0.73 -23.85 -1.67
N LEU A 87 -1.14 -22.71 -2.22
CA LEU A 87 -0.68 -21.40 -1.74
C LEU A 87 -1.23 -21.07 -0.36
N SER A 88 -2.47 -21.46 -0.06
CA SER A 88 -3.03 -21.32 1.29
C SER A 88 -2.24 -22.14 2.32
N LYS A 89 -1.80 -23.35 1.98
CA LYS A 89 -0.92 -24.17 2.84
C LYS A 89 0.44 -23.52 3.04
N ALA A 90 1.05 -23.00 1.97
CA ALA A 90 2.32 -22.30 2.05
C ALA A 90 2.23 -21.04 2.91
N SER A 91 1.15 -20.25 2.77
CA SER A 91 0.88 -19.08 3.62
C SER A 91 0.79 -19.47 5.10
N ALA A 92 -0.04 -20.47 5.43
CA ALA A 92 -0.19 -20.94 6.81
C ALA A 92 1.12 -21.47 7.40
N GLN A 93 1.97 -22.11 6.60
CA GLN A 93 3.29 -22.56 7.03
C GLN A 93 4.25 -21.38 7.26
N TRP A 94 4.22 -20.39 6.39
CA TRP A 94 5.00 -19.17 6.53
C TRP A 94 4.64 -18.40 7.80
N GLU A 95 3.34 -18.16 8.03
CA GLU A 95 2.82 -17.54 9.25
C GLU A 95 3.28 -18.27 10.52
N LYS A 96 3.20 -19.61 10.52
CA LYS A 96 3.71 -20.43 11.64
C LYS A 96 5.21 -20.22 11.87
N ARG A 97 6.02 -20.04 10.82
CA ARG A 97 7.46 -19.75 10.97
C ARG A 97 7.69 -18.38 11.59
N ILE A 98 6.95 -17.36 11.16
CA ILE A 98 7.02 -16.00 11.74
C ILE A 98 6.65 -16.05 13.23
N HIS A 99 5.55 -16.72 13.59
CA HIS A 99 5.13 -16.87 14.98
C HIS A 99 6.17 -17.61 15.83
N LYS A 100 6.80 -18.67 15.29
CA LYS A 100 7.90 -19.37 15.99
C LYS A 100 9.11 -18.45 16.19
N SER A 101 9.48 -17.67 15.18
CA SER A 101 10.58 -16.70 15.26
C SER A 101 10.35 -15.66 16.36
N LEU A 102 9.14 -15.08 16.42
CA LEU A 102 8.75 -14.15 17.49
C LEU A 102 8.83 -14.78 18.88
N ASN A 103 8.25 -15.97 19.06
CA ASN A 103 8.27 -16.66 20.35
C ASN A 103 9.69 -17.05 20.78
N SER A 104 10.53 -17.50 19.83
CA SER A 104 11.94 -17.81 20.09
C SER A 104 12.69 -16.55 20.53
N MET A 105 12.48 -15.42 19.86
CA MET A 105 13.09 -14.15 20.25
C MET A 105 12.66 -13.70 21.65
N CYS A 106 11.38 -13.86 22.00
CA CYS A 106 10.92 -13.60 23.37
C CYS A 106 11.60 -14.51 24.40
N SER A 107 11.80 -15.79 24.08
CA SER A 107 12.51 -16.73 24.96
C SER A 107 13.98 -16.35 25.13
N ASP A 108 14.68 -16.03 24.04
CA ASP A 108 16.10 -15.66 24.03
C ASP A 108 16.37 -14.36 24.80
N LEU A 109 15.41 -13.42 24.75
CA LEU A 109 15.49 -12.11 25.40
C LEU A 109 14.84 -12.09 26.80
N GLU A 110 14.36 -13.24 27.30
CA GLU A 110 13.67 -13.37 28.58
C GLU A 110 12.50 -12.38 28.76
N THR A 111 11.75 -12.13 27.68
CA THR A 111 10.65 -11.17 27.65
C THR A 111 9.34 -11.81 27.15
N SER A 112 8.28 -11.02 27.07
CA SER A 112 6.97 -11.46 26.55
C SER A 112 6.55 -10.66 25.32
N LEU A 113 5.67 -11.24 24.52
CA LEU A 113 5.09 -10.54 23.37
C LEU A 113 4.30 -9.30 23.79
N ALA A 114 3.57 -9.36 24.90
CA ALA A 114 2.79 -8.26 25.44
C ALA A 114 2.84 -8.22 26.98
N LYS A 115 3.10 -7.06 27.56
CA LYS A 115 3.01 -6.80 29.01
C LYS A 115 2.51 -5.38 29.29
N LEU A 116 1.93 -5.16 30.47
CA LEU A 116 1.66 -3.79 30.93
C LEU A 116 2.97 -3.05 31.19
N ARG A 117 3.04 -1.77 30.81
CA ARG A 117 4.16 -0.92 31.17
C ARG A 117 4.07 -0.45 32.62
N PRO A 118 5.18 -0.45 33.37
CA PRO A 118 5.27 0.25 34.65
C PRO A 118 4.94 1.73 34.49
N GLN A 119 4.34 2.35 35.52
CA GLN A 119 3.92 3.76 35.45
C GLN A 119 5.07 4.70 35.07
N SER A 120 6.28 4.47 35.60
CA SER A 120 7.48 5.25 35.27
C SER A 120 7.84 5.22 33.78
N GLU A 121 7.65 4.08 33.10
CA GLU A 121 7.87 3.99 31.66
C GLU A 121 6.76 4.68 30.86
N GLN A 122 5.52 4.66 31.37
CA GLN A 122 4.40 5.36 30.72
C GLN A 122 4.62 6.88 30.78
N ASP A 123 5.05 7.39 31.93
CA ASP A 123 5.32 8.82 32.15
C ASP A 123 6.48 9.28 31.25
N ASP A 124 7.62 8.56 31.24
CA ASP A 124 8.79 8.88 30.39
C ASP A 124 8.45 8.83 28.89
N LEU A 125 7.72 7.80 28.44
CA LEU A 125 7.29 7.68 27.05
C LEU A 125 6.27 8.77 26.65
N SER A 126 5.41 9.18 27.59
CA SER A 126 4.45 10.25 27.36
C SER A 126 5.13 11.61 27.23
N GLU A 127 6.12 11.89 28.07
CA GLU A 127 6.93 13.11 28.03
C GLU A 127 7.72 13.22 26.72
N LYS A 128 8.30 12.10 26.26
CA LYS A 128 9.10 12.02 25.03
C LYS A 128 8.31 11.73 23.77
N TRP A 129 6.97 11.75 23.79
CA TRP A 129 6.16 11.33 22.65
C TRP A 129 6.45 12.08 21.34
N HIS A 130 6.89 13.34 21.43
CA HIS A 130 7.23 14.17 20.28
C HIS A 130 8.71 14.08 19.86
N GLU A 131 9.54 13.41 20.65
CA GLU A 131 10.99 13.26 20.47
C GLU A 131 11.40 11.79 20.77
N LEU A 132 10.65 10.83 20.23
CA LEU A 132 10.84 9.39 20.45
C LEU A 132 12.20 8.87 19.92
N SER A 133 12.85 9.60 19.03
CA SER A 133 14.24 9.38 18.60
C SER A 133 15.24 9.47 19.76
N THR A 134 14.91 10.23 20.80
CA THR A 134 15.71 10.36 22.03
C THR A 134 15.36 9.31 23.09
N TYR A 135 14.34 8.48 22.84
CA TYR A 135 13.88 7.47 23.78
C TYR A 135 14.88 6.31 23.86
N ASN A 136 15.57 6.20 24.99
CA ASN A 136 16.66 5.25 25.17
C ASN A 136 16.13 3.81 25.28
N LEU A 137 16.38 3.00 24.25
CA LEU A 137 16.08 1.58 24.21
C LEU A 137 17.33 0.80 23.80
N ASP A 138 17.73 -0.19 24.62
CA ASP A 138 18.74 -1.15 24.19
C ASP A 138 18.13 -2.13 23.17
N LEU A 139 18.42 -1.88 21.90
CA LEU A 139 17.97 -2.69 20.77
C LEU A 139 19.06 -3.60 20.20
N THR A 140 20.19 -3.75 20.91
CA THR A 140 21.37 -4.49 20.40
C THR A 140 21.05 -5.96 20.14
N LYS A 141 20.21 -6.56 20.98
CA LYS A 141 19.82 -7.97 20.87
C LYS A 141 18.57 -8.19 20.00
N TYR A 142 17.91 -7.13 19.54
CA TYR A 142 16.71 -7.21 18.71
C TYR A 142 17.11 -7.29 17.25
N ARG A 143 16.53 -8.27 16.55
CA ARG A 143 16.71 -8.50 15.12
C ARG A 143 15.36 -8.51 14.40
N PRO A 144 15.29 -8.15 13.12
CA PRO A 144 14.06 -8.33 12.36
C PRO A 144 13.55 -9.78 12.42
N VAL A 145 12.24 -9.96 12.45
CA VAL A 145 11.61 -11.28 12.50
C VAL A 145 11.87 -12.07 11.22
N TYR A 146 11.84 -11.35 10.10
CA TYR A 146 12.22 -11.80 8.75
C TYR A 146 12.54 -10.58 7.88
N ALA A 147 13.30 -10.79 6.81
CA ALA A 147 13.63 -9.82 5.79
C ALA A 147 13.08 -10.24 4.42
N PRO A 148 13.09 -9.35 3.40
CA PRO A 148 12.63 -9.70 2.06
C PRO A 148 13.28 -10.96 1.49
N LYS A 149 14.58 -11.17 1.73
CA LYS A 149 15.28 -12.38 1.29
C LYS A 149 14.66 -13.66 1.87
N ASP A 150 14.27 -13.66 3.14
CA ASP A 150 13.74 -14.84 3.82
C ASP A 150 12.35 -15.19 3.28
N PHE A 151 11.56 -14.15 2.99
CA PHE A 151 10.25 -14.33 2.38
C PHE A 151 10.37 -14.83 0.93
N LEU A 152 11.32 -14.29 0.16
CA LEU A 152 11.58 -14.77 -1.20
C LEU A 152 11.94 -16.26 -1.24
N GLU A 153 12.80 -16.74 -0.32
CA GLU A 153 13.12 -18.17 -0.27
C GLU A 153 11.86 -19.05 -0.15
N VAL A 154 10.87 -18.59 0.62
CA VAL A 154 9.57 -19.27 0.72
C VAL A 154 8.82 -19.23 -0.61
N LEU A 155 8.77 -18.08 -1.28
CA LEU A 155 8.09 -17.94 -2.57
C LEU A 155 8.72 -18.84 -3.65
N LEU A 156 10.04 -18.98 -3.64
CA LEU A 156 10.77 -19.84 -4.59
C LEU A 156 10.49 -21.34 -4.35
N THR A 157 9.98 -21.72 -3.18
CA THR A 157 9.57 -23.11 -2.91
C THR A 157 8.13 -23.41 -3.35
N LEU A 158 7.38 -22.41 -3.83
CA LEU A 158 5.96 -22.60 -4.17
C LEU A 158 5.74 -23.57 -5.33
N SER A 159 6.72 -23.72 -6.23
CA SER A 159 6.71 -24.70 -7.32
C SER A 159 6.54 -26.14 -6.81
N GLY A 160 7.09 -26.46 -5.63
CA GLY A 160 6.94 -27.77 -4.99
C GLY A 160 5.52 -28.10 -4.54
N TYR A 161 4.60 -27.13 -4.56
CA TYR A 161 3.19 -27.35 -4.24
C TYR A 161 2.32 -27.46 -5.50
N VAL A 162 2.89 -27.41 -6.71
CA VAL A 162 2.16 -27.48 -7.98
C VAL A 162 2.48 -28.81 -8.69
N PRO A 163 1.47 -29.53 -9.22
CA PRO A 163 1.67 -30.87 -9.80
C PRO A 163 2.36 -30.90 -11.18
N PHE A 164 2.65 -29.76 -11.81
CA PHE A 164 3.11 -29.68 -13.21
C PHE A 164 4.49 -29.00 -13.35
N THR A 165 5.51 -29.51 -12.66
CA THR A 165 6.89 -29.08 -12.93
C THR A 165 7.46 -29.92 -14.08
N ARG A 166 8.03 -29.27 -15.10
CA ARG A 166 8.75 -29.95 -16.19
C ARG A 166 10.14 -30.37 -15.68
N GLU A 167 10.60 -31.57 -16.04
CA GLU A 167 11.84 -32.15 -15.48
C GLU A 167 13.11 -31.33 -15.78
N ASP A 168 13.11 -30.50 -16.83
CA ASP A 168 14.27 -29.69 -17.28
C ASP A 168 14.14 -28.18 -17.01
N GLU A 169 13.05 -27.71 -16.41
CA GLU A 169 12.86 -26.28 -16.10
C GLU A 169 13.43 -25.94 -14.71
N PRO A 170 14.10 -24.79 -14.54
CA PRO A 170 14.60 -24.38 -13.23
C PRO A 170 13.46 -24.28 -12.21
N LYS A 171 13.58 -25.03 -11.10
CA LYS A 171 12.54 -25.14 -10.04
C LYS A 171 12.17 -23.81 -9.37
N TRP A 172 12.92 -22.74 -9.63
CA TRP A 172 12.73 -21.43 -9.05
C TRP A 172 11.81 -20.52 -9.88
N GLU A 173 11.38 -20.95 -11.07
CA GLU A 173 10.51 -20.15 -11.95
C GLU A 173 9.06 -20.15 -11.44
N PHE A 174 8.44 -18.97 -11.36
CA PHE A 174 7.04 -18.82 -11.00
C PHE A 174 6.11 -19.28 -12.14
N ALA A 175 6.66 -19.47 -13.35
CA ALA A 175 5.96 -19.90 -14.55
C ALA A 175 5.07 -21.14 -14.36
N HIS A 176 5.40 -22.02 -13.42
CA HIS A 176 4.63 -23.20 -13.08
C HIS A 176 3.32 -22.91 -12.34
N LEU A 177 3.20 -21.74 -11.68
CA LEU A 177 1.99 -21.38 -10.97
C LEU A 177 0.86 -21.10 -11.97
N PRO A 178 -0.33 -21.71 -11.80
CA PRO A 178 -1.47 -21.52 -12.70
C PRO A 178 -2.20 -20.20 -12.41
N LEU A 179 -1.44 -19.11 -12.34
CA LEU A 179 -1.92 -17.75 -12.13
C LEU A 179 -1.94 -17.00 -13.46
N GLN A 180 -3.02 -16.26 -13.69
CA GLN A 180 -3.14 -15.41 -14.87
C GLN A 180 -2.57 -14.03 -14.55
N VAL A 181 -1.61 -13.59 -15.35
CA VAL A 181 -0.99 -12.27 -15.27
C VAL A 181 -1.10 -11.58 -16.62
N LYS A 182 -1.05 -10.24 -16.63
CA LYS A 182 -1.21 -9.47 -17.86
C LYS A 182 0.00 -9.60 -18.78
N THR A 183 -0.23 -9.58 -20.09
CA THR A 183 0.84 -9.35 -21.07
C THR A 183 1.19 -7.85 -21.15
N LEU A 184 2.31 -7.50 -21.79
CA LEU A 184 2.67 -6.10 -22.01
C LEU A 184 1.58 -5.35 -22.80
N ASP A 185 0.95 -5.97 -23.80
CA ASP A 185 -0.14 -5.35 -24.56
C ASP A 185 -1.39 -5.12 -23.71
N GLN A 186 -1.69 -6.03 -22.77
CA GLN A 186 -2.76 -5.81 -21.81
C GLN A 186 -2.44 -4.67 -20.84
N LEU A 187 -1.17 -4.54 -20.41
CA LEU A 187 -0.74 -3.40 -19.59
C LEU A 187 -0.81 -2.08 -20.37
N ARG A 188 -0.48 -2.06 -21.66
CA ARG A 188 -0.65 -0.87 -22.52
C ARG A 188 -2.11 -0.39 -22.58
N ASN A 189 -3.06 -1.32 -22.59
CA ASN A 189 -4.49 -1.01 -22.54
C ASN A 189 -4.95 -0.53 -21.16
N VAL A 190 -4.21 -0.82 -20.09
CA VAL A 190 -4.48 -0.28 -18.75
C VAL A 190 -3.89 1.13 -18.63
N TYR A 191 -2.63 1.32 -19.03
CA TYR A 191 -1.89 2.58 -18.95
C TYR A 191 -1.96 3.36 -20.27
N VAL A 192 -3.17 3.68 -20.73
CA VAL A 192 -3.42 4.26 -22.05
C VAL A 192 -2.74 5.62 -22.23
N GLU A 193 -2.80 6.48 -21.22
CA GLU A 193 -2.18 7.81 -21.25
C GLU A 193 -0.65 7.71 -21.43
N TRP A 194 -0.06 6.64 -20.89
CA TRP A 194 1.39 6.43 -20.93
C TRP A 194 1.79 5.78 -22.25
N SER A 195 1.05 4.74 -22.69
CA SER A 195 1.32 4.05 -23.95
C SER A 195 1.09 4.93 -25.18
N ASN A 196 0.21 5.93 -25.09
CA ASN A 196 -0.02 6.95 -26.13
C ASN A 196 1.04 8.06 -26.15
N GLY A 197 1.99 8.08 -25.21
CA GLY A 197 2.99 9.15 -25.15
C GLY A 197 2.43 10.50 -24.73
N GLU A 198 1.36 10.53 -23.93
CA GLU A 198 0.79 11.80 -23.47
C GLU A 198 1.77 12.57 -22.56
N ALA A 199 1.55 13.89 -22.43
CA ALA A 199 2.31 14.71 -21.51
C ALA A 199 1.96 14.37 -20.06
N LEU A 200 2.90 13.76 -19.33
CA LEU A 200 2.75 13.35 -17.94
C LEU A 200 3.63 14.21 -17.02
N LEU A 201 3.12 14.55 -15.83
CA LEU A 201 3.97 15.12 -14.79
C LEU A 201 5.03 14.09 -14.40
N GLY A 202 6.29 14.52 -14.37
CA GLY A 202 7.46 13.66 -14.18
C GLY A 202 8.30 13.42 -15.44
N VAL A 203 7.78 13.70 -16.64
CA VAL A 203 8.58 13.71 -17.87
C VAL A 203 9.34 15.01 -18.02
N ASN A 204 8.61 16.12 -18.12
CA ASN A 204 9.15 17.47 -18.08
C ASN A 204 8.06 18.44 -17.61
N ALA A 205 8.13 18.90 -16.37
CA ALA A 205 7.14 19.81 -15.78
C ALA A 205 7.08 21.17 -16.51
N TYR A 206 8.18 21.59 -17.13
CA TYR A 206 8.34 22.89 -17.80
C TYR A 206 8.03 22.85 -19.29
N MET A 207 7.61 21.71 -19.83
CA MET A 207 7.21 21.64 -21.24
C MET A 207 6.00 22.55 -21.51
N PRO A 208 5.90 23.17 -22.70
CA PRO A 208 4.76 24.01 -23.05
C PRO A 208 3.44 23.24 -22.91
N SER A 209 2.46 23.87 -22.26
CA SER A 209 1.10 23.31 -22.19
C SER A 209 0.44 23.38 -23.57
N THR A 210 -0.36 22.37 -23.90
CA THR A 210 -1.22 22.36 -25.09
C THR A 210 -2.56 23.07 -24.84
N VAL A 211 -2.84 23.46 -23.59
CA VAL A 211 -4.07 24.14 -23.19
C VAL A 211 -3.84 25.65 -23.22
N PRO A 212 -4.68 26.42 -23.96
CA PRO A 212 -4.58 27.87 -24.01
C PRO A 212 -4.64 28.50 -22.61
N GLY A 213 -3.74 29.45 -22.34
CA GLY A 213 -3.69 30.19 -21.08
C GLY A 213 -2.69 29.68 -20.04
N PHE A 214 -1.98 28.58 -20.31
CA PHE A 214 -0.93 28.07 -19.43
C PHE A 214 0.43 28.04 -20.13
N SER A 215 1.48 28.47 -19.44
CA SER A 215 2.85 28.50 -19.99
C SER A 215 3.53 27.13 -19.93
N THR A 216 3.23 26.32 -18.92
CA THR A 216 3.84 25.01 -18.70
C THR A 216 2.80 23.95 -18.36
N LEU A 217 3.13 22.68 -18.58
CA LEU A 217 2.32 21.54 -18.15
C LEU A 217 2.03 21.60 -16.64
N GLU A 218 3.02 21.93 -15.81
CA GLU A 218 2.81 22.05 -14.37
C GLU A 218 1.77 23.12 -14.00
N ALA A 219 1.83 24.30 -14.62
CA ALA A 219 0.87 25.37 -14.37
C ALA A 219 -0.57 24.97 -14.76
N GLU A 220 -0.72 24.29 -15.91
CA GLU A 220 -2.00 23.70 -16.33
C GLU A 220 -2.52 22.71 -15.29
N ARG A 221 -1.65 21.79 -14.86
CA ARG A 221 -2.00 20.74 -13.90
C ARG A 221 -2.37 21.33 -12.55
N ILE A 222 -1.65 22.31 -12.02
CA ILE A 222 -2.01 23.00 -10.76
C ILE A 222 -3.41 23.61 -10.87
N SER A 223 -3.69 24.37 -11.93
CA SER A 223 -4.99 25.02 -12.11
C SER A 223 -6.15 24.02 -12.25
N LEU A 224 -5.95 22.94 -13.02
CA LEU A 224 -6.95 21.88 -13.14
C LEU A 224 -7.13 21.13 -11.82
N GLY A 225 -6.03 20.77 -11.15
CA GLY A 225 -6.01 20.03 -9.90
C GLY A 225 -6.72 20.77 -8.77
N GLU A 226 -6.59 22.10 -8.69
CA GLU A 226 -7.34 22.91 -7.73
C GLU A 226 -8.86 22.77 -7.93
N ARG A 227 -9.33 22.85 -9.17
CA ARG A 227 -10.76 22.65 -9.49
C ARG A 227 -11.22 21.24 -9.13
N VAL A 228 -10.43 20.23 -9.48
CA VAL A 228 -10.71 18.82 -9.16
C VAL A 228 -10.80 18.61 -7.64
N ALA A 229 -9.88 19.18 -6.88
CA ALA A 229 -9.84 19.01 -5.44
C ALA A 229 -10.88 19.86 -4.71
N VAL A 230 -11.37 20.96 -5.29
CA VAL A 230 -12.55 21.71 -4.80
C VAL A 230 -13.83 20.90 -5.00
N LEU A 231 -13.99 20.23 -6.15
CA LEU A 231 -15.13 19.33 -6.37
C LEU A 231 -15.14 18.16 -5.38
N GLY A 232 -13.95 17.67 -5.01
CA GLY A 232 -13.78 16.61 -4.01
C GLY A 232 -14.33 15.25 -4.43
N TYR A 233 -14.62 15.05 -5.72
CA TYR A 233 -15.09 13.77 -6.24
C TYR A 233 -13.91 12.80 -6.37
N ALA A 234 -13.86 11.80 -5.49
CA ALA A 234 -12.80 10.82 -5.46
C ALA A 234 -12.56 10.08 -6.81
N PRO A 235 -13.60 9.73 -7.61
CA PRO A 235 -13.39 9.19 -8.96
C PRO A 235 -12.68 10.16 -9.91
N VAL A 236 -13.03 11.45 -9.87
CA VAL A 236 -12.42 12.47 -10.73
C VAL A 236 -10.97 12.72 -10.33
N ILE A 237 -10.69 12.72 -9.02
CA ILE A 237 -9.33 12.84 -8.49
C ILE A 237 -8.48 11.66 -8.95
N GLN A 238 -9.02 10.44 -8.90
CA GLN A 238 -8.30 9.28 -9.40
C GLN A 238 -7.94 9.40 -10.89
N GLU A 239 -8.91 9.74 -11.74
CA GLU A 239 -8.65 9.94 -13.17
C GLU A 239 -7.61 11.04 -13.40
N TYR A 240 -7.67 12.11 -12.61
CA TYR A 240 -6.66 13.16 -12.62
C TYR A 240 -5.27 12.62 -12.27
N LEU A 241 -5.12 11.76 -11.25
CA LEU A 241 -3.83 11.23 -10.79
C LEU A 241 -3.10 10.35 -11.82
N LYS A 242 -3.78 9.80 -12.84
CA LYS A 242 -3.13 9.02 -13.91
C LYS A 242 -2.03 9.79 -14.67
N LYS A 243 -2.09 11.12 -14.66
CA LYS A 243 -1.09 12.03 -15.26
C LYS A 243 -0.18 12.71 -14.24
N GLY A 244 -0.14 12.19 -13.00
CA GLY A 244 0.68 12.67 -11.88
C GLY A 244 0.08 13.87 -11.14
N SER A 245 0.52 14.09 -9.91
CA SER A 245 0.10 15.24 -9.09
C SER A 245 1.19 16.33 -9.04
N PRO A 246 0.85 17.62 -9.08
CA PRO A 246 1.74 18.66 -8.59
C PRO A 246 2.06 18.48 -7.11
N GLN A 247 3.24 18.90 -6.67
CA GLN A 247 3.67 18.76 -5.27
C GLN A 247 2.72 19.45 -4.29
N CYS A 248 2.32 20.69 -4.60
CA CYS A 248 1.44 21.50 -3.74
C CYS A 248 0.03 20.92 -3.55
N LEU A 249 -0.42 20.01 -4.42
CA LEU A 249 -1.77 19.43 -4.36
C LEU A 249 -1.79 17.98 -3.87
N ARG A 250 -0.64 17.29 -3.87
CA ARG A 250 -0.57 15.84 -3.68
C ARG A 250 -1.21 15.38 -2.38
N ALA A 251 -0.85 16.00 -1.27
CA ALA A 251 -1.38 15.66 0.05
C ALA A 251 -2.92 15.75 0.11
N ARG A 252 -3.51 16.80 -0.47
CA ARG A 252 -4.97 16.99 -0.52
C ARG A 252 -5.65 15.98 -1.43
N LEU A 253 -5.10 15.74 -2.63
CA LEU A 253 -5.66 14.79 -3.59
C LEU A 253 -5.61 13.34 -3.07
N TRP A 254 -4.50 12.93 -2.46
CA TRP A 254 -4.35 11.60 -1.87
C TRP A 254 -5.31 11.37 -0.72
N MET A 255 -5.45 12.36 0.17
CA MET A 255 -6.41 12.29 1.26
C MET A 255 -7.84 12.08 0.74
N GLN A 256 -8.26 12.87 -0.26
CA GLN A 256 -9.61 12.80 -0.82
C GLN A 256 -9.85 11.49 -1.62
N VAL A 257 -8.89 11.01 -2.40
CA VAL A 257 -9.05 9.77 -3.21
C VAL A 257 -9.03 8.50 -2.36
N LEU A 258 -8.39 8.55 -1.20
CA LEU A 258 -8.37 7.48 -0.21
C LEU A 258 -9.53 7.56 0.80
N GLY A 259 -10.21 8.72 0.87
CA GLY A 259 -11.27 8.95 1.85
C GLY A 259 -10.74 9.02 3.29
N SER A 260 -9.52 9.54 3.47
CA SER A 260 -8.81 9.62 4.75
C SER A 260 -8.88 11.02 5.39
N GLU A 261 -9.96 11.76 5.15
CA GLU A 261 -10.16 13.07 5.76
C GLU A 261 -10.30 12.96 7.28
N ILE A 262 -9.59 13.81 8.01
CA ILE A 262 -9.60 13.81 9.47
C ILE A 262 -10.81 14.58 10.00
N LYS A 263 -11.53 13.94 10.92
CA LYS A 263 -12.60 14.56 11.72
C LYS A 263 -12.30 14.28 13.19
N SER A 264 -13.09 14.88 14.08
CA SER A 264 -12.92 14.71 15.53
C SER A 264 -12.88 13.26 15.99
N GLN A 265 -13.69 12.39 15.37
CA GLN A 265 -13.70 10.95 15.66
C GLN A 265 -12.34 10.28 15.35
N GLN A 266 -11.73 10.62 14.21
CA GLN A 266 -10.42 10.10 13.81
C GLN A 266 -9.33 10.54 14.81
N THR A 267 -9.32 11.82 15.19
CA THR A 267 -8.39 12.33 16.20
C THR A 267 -8.58 11.64 17.56
N SER A 268 -9.82 11.46 18.01
CA SER A 268 -10.11 10.73 19.25
C SER A 268 -9.65 9.28 19.20
N TYR A 269 -9.86 8.58 18.07
CA TYR A 269 -9.41 7.21 17.92
C TYR A 269 -7.88 7.09 17.88
N PHE A 270 -7.19 7.97 17.14
CA PHE A 270 -5.73 8.01 17.15
C PHE A 270 -5.17 8.24 18.56
N ASN A 271 -5.79 9.13 19.36
CA ASN A 271 -5.40 9.34 20.75
C ASN A 271 -5.64 8.10 21.64
N GLN A 272 -6.67 7.29 21.34
CA GLN A 272 -6.86 5.98 22.01
C GLN A 272 -5.76 4.99 21.63
N LEU A 273 -5.33 4.98 20.36
CA LEU A 273 -4.19 4.16 19.92
C LEU A 273 -2.91 4.59 20.63
N LYS A 274 -2.62 5.91 20.67
CA LYS A 274 -1.50 6.47 21.44
C LYS A 274 -1.57 6.04 22.90
N LYS A 275 -2.73 6.13 23.54
CA LYS A 275 -2.90 5.68 24.93
C LYS A 275 -2.58 4.18 25.08
N SER A 276 -3.02 3.34 24.15
CA SER A 276 -2.64 1.92 24.13
C SER A 276 -1.14 1.70 23.92
N VAL A 277 -0.49 2.54 23.10
CA VAL A 277 0.97 2.57 22.96
C VAL A 277 1.64 2.99 24.25
N LEU A 278 1.06 3.80 25.13
CA LEU A 278 1.65 4.14 26.43
C LEU A 278 1.44 3.02 27.48
N GLU A 279 0.27 2.38 27.49
CA GLU A 279 -0.11 1.40 28.52
C GLU A 279 0.50 0.00 28.34
N VAL A 280 0.61 -0.48 27.10
CA VAL A 280 1.00 -1.87 26.80
C VAL A 280 2.27 -1.94 25.97
N ASP A 281 3.33 -2.53 26.54
CA ASP A 281 4.60 -2.84 25.87
C ASP A 281 4.42 -4.05 24.98
N LEU A 282 4.54 -3.85 23.67
CA LEU A 282 4.54 -4.93 22.69
C LEU A 282 5.97 -5.15 22.18
N MET A 283 6.33 -6.40 21.97
CA MET A 283 7.57 -6.76 21.23
C MET A 283 7.65 -6.03 19.88
N ILE A 284 6.51 -5.77 19.24
CA ILE A 284 6.44 -5.02 17.99
C ILE A 284 6.99 -3.59 18.11
N ASP A 285 6.89 -2.96 19.28
CA ASP A 285 7.42 -1.60 19.47
C ASP A 285 8.94 -1.61 19.26
N LYS A 286 9.64 -2.55 19.89
CA LYS A 286 11.09 -2.69 19.76
C LYS A 286 11.51 -3.02 18.34
N LEU A 287 10.71 -3.82 17.63
CA LEU A 287 10.93 -4.11 16.22
C LEU A 287 10.74 -2.86 15.34
N ILE A 288 9.73 -2.02 15.61
CA ILE A 288 9.53 -0.75 14.91
C ILE A 288 10.69 0.20 15.18
N PHE A 289 11.07 0.38 16.45
CA PHE A 289 12.23 1.20 16.83
C PHE A 289 13.50 0.74 16.12
N LYS A 290 13.75 -0.57 16.12
CA LYS A 290 14.91 -1.15 15.45
C LYS A 290 14.86 -0.96 13.94
N ASP A 291 13.69 -1.08 13.32
CA ASP A 291 13.54 -0.98 11.88
C ASP A 291 13.79 0.46 11.39
N VAL A 292 13.28 1.48 12.08
CA VAL A 292 13.58 2.89 11.77
C VAL A 292 15.08 3.15 11.88
N GLN A 293 15.70 2.74 12.99
CA GLN A 293 17.16 2.89 13.20
C GLN A 293 18.02 2.22 12.12
N LEU A 294 17.56 1.10 11.57
CA LEU A 294 18.29 0.38 10.51
C LEU A 294 17.99 0.92 9.12
N THR A 295 16.93 1.72 8.94
CA THR A 295 16.46 2.19 7.64
C THR A 295 16.45 3.71 7.60
N ALA A 296 15.31 4.35 7.90
CA ALA A 296 15.12 5.79 7.77
C ALA A 296 16.20 6.63 8.47
N SER A 297 16.67 6.24 9.66
CA SER A 297 17.72 6.99 10.39
C SER A 297 19.09 6.97 9.69
N ASN A 298 19.37 5.94 8.87
CA ASN A 298 20.61 5.80 8.11
C ASN A 298 20.46 6.25 6.65
N ASP A 299 19.33 6.86 6.30
CA ASP A 299 19.00 7.29 4.95
C ASP A 299 19.06 8.81 4.87
N ASP A 300 19.86 9.33 3.93
CA ASP A 300 20.12 10.75 3.73
C ASP A 300 18.87 11.54 3.32
N GLN A 301 17.84 10.84 2.82
CA GLN A 301 16.57 11.44 2.40
C GLN A 301 15.51 11.38 3.50
N TYR A 302 15.68 10.58 4.55
CA TYR A 302 14.60 10.28 5.49
C TYR A 302 14.94 10.42 6.98
N PHE A 303 16.21 10.64 7.34
CA PHE A 303 16.66 10.72 8.74
C PHE A 303 15.91 11.78 9.58
N VAL A 304 15.33 12.81 8.96
CA VAL A 304 14.60 13.87 9.66
C VAL A 304 13.21 13.46 10.16
N PHE A 305 12.71 12.29 9.77
CA PHE A 305 11.32 11.88 10.02
C PHE A 305 11.14 10.82 11.13
N GLU A 306 12.19 10.51 11.89
CA GLU A 306 12.16 9.43 12.90
C GLU A 306 11.00 9.55 13.88
N ASP A 307 10.82 10.72 14.50
CA ASP A 307 9.80 10.94 15.52
C ASP A 307 8.38 10.75 14.96
N LEU A 308 8.13 11.31 13.79
CA LEU A 308 6.86 11.19 13.10
C LEU A 308 6.57 9.74 12.70
N LEU A 309 7.58 9.01 12.22
CA LEU A 309 7.49 7.58 11.92
C LEU A 309 7.15 6.76 13.16
N TYR A 310 7.81 7.00 14.29
CA TYR A 310 7.50 6.29 15.53
C TYR A 310 6.05 6.49 15.96
N GLN A 311 5.57 7.74 15.96
CA GLN A 311 4.18 8.04 16.34
C GLN A 311 3.17 7.29 15.46
N VAL A 312 3.39 7.29 14.14
CA VAL A 312 2.49 6.66 13.17
C VAL A 312 2.55 5.13 13.27
N MET A 313 3.74 4.55 13.28
CA MET A 313 3.93 3.11 13.19
C MET A 313 3.58 2.39 14.49
N LEU A 314 3.84 3.01 15.64
CA LEU A 314 3.41 2.48 16.94
C LEU A 314 1.88 2.46 17.02
N CYS A 315 1.20 3.54 16.64
CA CYS A 315 -0.27 3.58 16.58
C CYS A 315 -0.83 2.57 15.57
N PHE A 316 -0.21 2.44 14.40
CA PHE A 316 -0.57 1.44 13.39
C PHE A 316 -0.56 0.02 13.96
N SER A 317 0.45 -0.35 14.75
CA SER A 317 0.51 -1.69 15.33
C SER A 317 -0.66 -1.99 16.30
N ARG A 318 -1.28 -0.96 16.89
CA ARG A 318 -2.39 -1.07 17.85
C ARG A 318 -3.78 -1.05 17.22
N ASP A 319 -3.91 -0.68 15.95
CA ASP A 319 -5.21 -0.49 15.32
C ASP A 319 -5.86 -1.81 14.86
N CYS A 320 -6.86 -2.27 15.60
CA CYS A 320 -7.62 -3.48 15.28
C CYS A 320 -8.60 -3.33 14.09
N GLU A 321 -8.95 -2.11 13.66
CA GLU A 321 -9.75 -1.88 12.45
C GLU A 321 -9.01 -2.37 11.20
N ILE A 322 -7.66 -2.31 11.19
CA ILE A 322 -6.84 -2.82 10.08
C ILE A 322 -7.14 -4.30 9.84
N MET A 323 -7.08 -5.11 10.89
CA MET A 323 -7.37 -6.55 10.79
C MET A 323 -8.81 -6.79 10.36
N GLN A 324 -9.77 -6.01 10.85
CA GLN A 324 -11.17 -6.14 10.45
C GLN A 324 -11.37 -5.88 8.95
N HIS A 325 -10.70 -4.86 8.42
CA HIS A 325 -10.73 -4.53 6.99
C HIS A 325 -9.99 -5.55 6.10
N LEU A 326 -9.03 -6.27 6.66
CA LEU A 326 -8.22 -7.27 5.96
C LEU A 326 -8.66 -8.71 6.22
N LYS A 327 -9.79 -8.92 6.91
CA LYS A 327 -10.29 -10.25 7.25
C LYS A 327 -10.38 -11.14 6.01
N GLY A 328 -9.74 -12.31 6.07
CA GLY A 328 -9.68 -13.27 4.96
C GLY A 328 -8.69 -12.91 3.84
N SER A 329 -7.93 -11.82 3.98
CA SER A 329 -6.84 -11.41 3.07
C SER A 329 -5.46 -11.41 3.74
N ILE A 330 -5.42 -11.67 5.04
CA ILE A 330 -4.22 -11.86 5.85
C ILE A 330 -4.33 -13.15 6.65
N GLY A 331 -3.22 -13.53 7.25
CA GLY A 331 -3.05 -14.78 7.99
C GLY A 331 -3.88 -14.91 9.25
N ASN A 332 -3.75 -16.09 9.88
CA ASN A 332 -4.41 -16.33 11.16
C ASN A 332 -3.72 -15.54 12.27
N PRO A 333 -4.46 -14.70 13.02
CA PRO A 333 -3.86 -13.89 14.07
C PRO A 333 -3.29 -14.76 15.20
N LEU A 334 -2.16 -14.33 15.77
CA LEU A 334 -1.63 -14.89 17.00
C LEU A 334 -2.45 -14.36 18.19
N ASN A 335 -2.88 -15.22 19.10
CA ASN A 335 -3.49 -14.80 20.36
C ASN A 335 -2.47 -14.90 21.49
N VAL A 336 -2.35 -13.84 22.29
CA VAL A 336 -1.39 -13.75 23.39
C VAL A 336 -2.06 -13.23 24.65
N THR A 337 -1.56 -13.66 25.82
CA THR A 337 -1.96 -13.12 27.11
C THR A 337 -1.11 -11.91 27.47
N ILE A 338 -1.73 -10.79 27.83
CA ILE A 338 -1.02 -9.60 28.33
C ILE A 338 -0.54 -9.86 29.76
N LYS A 339 0.78 -9.98 29.96
CA LYS A 339 1.34 -10.15 31.31
C LYS A 339 1.08 -8.90 32.15
N GLY A 340 0.65 -9.09 33.40
CA GLY A 340 0.37 -8.01 34.35
C GLY A 340 -1.11 -7.62 34.47
N LYS A 341 -1.99 -8.07 33.57
CA LYS A 341 -3.46 -7.98 33.79
C LYS A 341 -3.91 -9.13 34.71
N GLN A 342 -4.91 -8.89 35.56
CA GLN A 342 -5.55 -9.95 36.34
C GLN A 342 -6.08 -11.04 35.39
N THR A 343 -5.89 -12.30 35.75
CA THR A 343 -6.26 -13.46 34.92
C THR A 343 -7.78 -13.56 34.75
N SER A 344 -8.30 -12.94 33.69
CA SER A 344 -9.66 -13.10 33.18
C SER A 344 -9.63 -13.47 31.69
N ALA A 345 -10.75 -13.90 31.11
CA ALA A 345 -10.87 -14.15 29.67
C ALA A 345 -10.56 -12.90 28.81
N GLU A 346 -10.57 -11.71 29.40
CA GLU A 346 -10.20 -10.43 28.77
C GLU A 346 -8.68 -10.19 28.69
N SER A 347 -7.87 -11.11 29.23
CA SER A 347 -6.40 -11.01 29.19
C SER A 347 -5.79 -11.49 27.87
N VAL A 348 -6.56 -12.20 27.03
CA VAL A 348 -6.13 -12.70 25.72
C VAL A 348 -6.50 -11.69 24.63
N THR A 349 -5.52 -11.29 23.83
CA THR A 349 -5.69 -10.38 22.69
C THR A 349 -5.02 -10.91 21.44
N VAL A 350 -5.49 -10.47 20.28
CA VAL A 350 -4.76 -10.63 19.02
C VAL A 350 -3.46 -9.84 19.07
N PHE A 351 -2.39 -10.41 18.51
CA PHE A 351 -1.03 -9.89 18.52
C PHE A 351 -0.38 -9.83 17.12
N PRO A 352 0.16 -8.65 16.74
CA PRO A 352 -0.23 -7.35 17.29
C PRO A 352 -1.71 -7.08 17.05
N PRO A 353 -2.35 -6.11 17.74
CA PRO A 353 -3.76 -5.79 17.53
C PRO A 353 -4.14 -5.52 16.06
N SER A 354 -3.23 -4.96 15.27
CA SER A 354 -3.38 -4.77 13.83
C SER A 354 -3.36 -6.05 12.98
N GLY A 355 -2.88 -7.16 13.53
CA GLY A 355 -2.65 -8.42 12.82
C GLY A 355 -1.40 -8.42 11.93
N ILE A 356 -0.61 -7.34 11.91
CA ILE A 356 0.54 -7.19 10.99
C ILE A 356 1.86 -7.29 11.74
N ILE A 357 2.66 -8.32 11.42
CA ILE A 357 4.02 -8.47 11.95
C ILE A 357 5.00 -7.81 10.96
N PRO A 358 5.77 -6.79 11.39
CA PRO A 358 6.67 -6.06 10.51
C PRO A 358 7.85 -6.93 10.05
N PHE A 359 8.20 -6.80 8.78
CA PHE A 359 9.47 -7.28 8.22
C PHE A 359 10.54 -6.20 8.29
N HIS A 360 11.78 -6.54 7.95
CA HIS A 360 12.85 -5.54 7.83
C HIS A 360 12.62 -4.55 6.66
N GLY A 361 12.45 -3.27 6.98
CA GLY A 361 12.10 -2.19 6.08
C GLY A 361 10.59 -2.00 5.92
N PHE A 362 9.80 -2.47 6.88
CA PHE A 362 8.35 -2.26 6.90
C PHE A 362 7.99 -0.79 7.12
N THR A 363 8.74 -0.08 7.96
CA THR A 363 8.52 1.34 8.24
C THR A 363 8.71 2.23 7.02
N MET A 364 9.51 1.76 6.05
CA MET A 364 9.69 2.43 4.75
C MET A 364 8.39 2.60 3.97
N TYR A 365 7.32 1.84 4.25
CA TYR A 365 6.04 2.13 3.63
C TYR A 365 5.42 3.45 4.05
N ALA A 366 5.72 3.95 5.26
CA ALA A 366 5.18 5.21 5.77
C ALA A 366 6.08 6.41 5.44
N THR A 367 7.38 6.19 5.25
CA THR A 367 8.37 7.26 5.11
C THR A 367 8.07 8.29 4.01
N PRO A 368 7.65 7.91 2.78
CA PRO A 368 7.35 8.90 1.75
C PRO A 368 6.14 9.78 2.09
N PHE A 369 5.24 9.33 2.98
CA PHE A 369 4.11 10.14 3.46
C PHE A 369 4.58 11.30 4.36
N CYS A 370 5.75 11.21 4.98
CA CYS A 370 6.31 12.29 5.80
C CYS A 370 6.66 13.54 4.97
N TYR A 371 6.90 13.39 3.67
CA TYR A 371 7.02 14.52 2.74
C TYR A 371 5.69 15.20 2.40
N LEU A 372 4.56 14.55 2.72
CA LEU A 372 3.22 15.03 2.38
C LEU A 372 2.47 15.59 3.59
N TYR A 373 2.77 15.11 4.79
CA TYR A 373 2.04 15.41 6.01
C TYR A 373 3.01 15.58 7.19
N ASP A 374 2.83 16.68 7.91
CA ASP A 374 3.51 17.02 9.16
C ASP A 374 2.69 16.57 10.39
N ASP A 375 1.36 16.58 10.29
CA ASP A 375 0.47 16.08 11.34
C ASP A 375 0.43 14.53 11.38
N PRO A 376 0.77 13.89 12.52
CA PRO A 376 0.79 12.43 12.64
C PRO A 376 -0.58 11.79 12.43
N VAL A 377 -1.68 12.48 12.76
CA VAL A 377 -3.03 11.92 12.60
C VAL A 377 -3.39 11.83 11.12
N GLN A 378 -3.20 12.90 10.36
CA GLN A 378 -3.44 12.95 8.92
C GLN A 378 -2.54 11.96 8.16
N LEU A 379 -1.25 11.90 8.52
CA LEU A 379 -0.32 10.93 7.94
C LEU A 379 -0.81 9.51 8.20
N TYR A 380 -1.10 9.18 9.45
CA TYR A 380 -1.51 7.85 9.86
C TYR A 380 -2.76 7.36 9.11
N TYR A 381 -3.82 8.15 9.02
CA TYR A 381 -5.05 7.70 8.34
C TYR A 381 -4.85 7.54 6.83
N THR A 382 -4.03 8.39 6.21
CA THR A 382 -3.73 8.29 4.79
C THR A 382 -2.86 7.06 4.50
N PHE A 383 -1.80 6.86 5.30
CA PHE A 383 -0.96 5.66 5.25
C PHE A 383 -1.78 4.39 5.48
N ARG A 384 -2.63 4.36 6.51
CA ARG A 384 -3.51 3.23 6.82
C ARG A 384 -4.42 2.89 5.65
N ALA A 385 -5.07 3.88 5.05
CA ALA A 385 -5.94 3.67 3.90
C ALA A 385 -5.17 3.13 2.68
N PHE A 386 -3.97 3.67 2.43
CA PHE A 386 -3.09 3.19 1.37
C PHE A 386 -2.64 1.74 1.61
N TYR A 387 -2.17 1.43 2.81
CA TYR A 387 -1.69 0.11 3.20
C TYR A 387 -2.78 -0.97 3.08
N ILE A 388 -3.97 -0.70 3.61
CA ILE A 388 -5.12 -1.62 3.55
C ILE A 388 -5.55 -1.88 2.10
N ARG A 389 -5.33 -0.93 1.20
CA ARG A 389 -5.69 -1.07 -0.21
C ARG A 389 -4.64 -1.84 -1.00
N TYR A 390 -3.36 -1.57 -0.72
CA TYR A 390 -2.25 -1.96 -1.58
C TYR A 390 -1.18 -2.79 -0.85
N TRP A 391 -0.51 -2.22 0.15
CA TRP A 391 0.74 -2.79 0.71
C TRP A 391 0.61 -4.11 1.46
N HIS A 392 -0.52 -4.39 2.10
CA HIS A 392 -0.73 -5.70 2.75
C HIS A 392 -0.53 -6.89 1.78
N ARG A 393 -0.72 -6.67 0.48
CA ARG A 393 -0.62 -7.69 -0.58
C ARG A 393 0.83 -8.03 -0.93
N LEU A 394 1.78 -7.16 -0.57
CA LEU A 394 3.18 -7.27 -0.97
C LEU A 394 4.00 -8.19 -0.04
N HIS A 395 3.46 -8.54 1.12
CA HIS A 395 4.13 -9.39 2.10
C HIS A 395 3.20 -10.50 2.62
N TYR A 396 2.27 -10.93 1.76
CA TYR A 396 1.34 -12.03 2.04
C TYR A 396 1.22 -12.99 0.85
N ILE A 397 1.20 -14.30 1.12
CA ILE A 397 1.09 -15.32 0.07
C ILE A 397 -0.39 -15.48 -0.27
N SER A 398 -0.77 -15.14 -1.50
CA SER A 398 -2.12 -15.34 -2.00
C SER A 398 -2.11 -15.45 -3.52
N THR A 399 -3.22 -15.91 -4.08
CA THR A 399 -3.52 -15.91 -5.53
C THR A 399 -4.06 -14.58 -6.05
N HIS A 400 -4.08 -13.54 -5.22
CA HIS A 400 -4.61 -12.25 -5.65
C HIS A 400 -3.81 -11.73 -6.85
N PRO A 401 -4.44 -11.23 -7.94
CA PRO A 401 -3.72 -10.78 -9.14
C PRO A 401 -2.72 -9.66 -8.89
N GLN A 402 -2.97 -8.84 -7.86
CA GLN A 402 -2.05 -7.80 -7.39
C GLN A 402 -1.25 -8.20 -6.12
N GLY A 403 -1.26 -9.48 -5.75
CA GLY A 403 -0.44 -10.00 -4.66
C GLY A 403 1.00 -10.25 -5.09
N ILE A 404 1.93 -10.25 -4.13
CA ILE A 404 3.37 -10.37 -4.42
C ILE A 404 3.73 -11.57 -5.32
N VAL A 405 3.06 -12.71 -5.15
CA VAL A 405 3.27 -13.91 -5.99
C VAL A 405 2.93 -13.62 -7.45
N SER A 406 1.77 -13.03 -7.71
CA SER A 406 1.32 -12.65 -9.05
C SER A 406 2.18 -11.53 -9.64
N LEU A 407 2.68 -10.60 -8.82
CA LEU A 407 3.58 -9.53 -9.27
C LEU A 407 4.96 -10.07 -9.66
N CYS A 408 5.52 -11.03 -8.89
CA CYS A 408 6.75 -11.73 -9.27
C CYS A 408 6.57 -12.50 -10.59
N LEU A 409 5.46 -13.23 -10.73
CA LEU A 409 5.14 -13.94 -11.98
C LEU A 409 4.97 -12.97 -13.16
N LEU A 410 4.27 -11.85 -12.96
CA LEU A 410 4.12 -10.82 -13.99
C LEU A 410 5.48 -10.30 -14.44
N TYR A 411 6.37 -9.96 -13.50
CA TYR A 411 7.73 -9.54 -13.81
C TYR A 411 8.49 -10.60 -14.63
N GLU A 412 8.49 -11.87 -14.22
CA GLU A 412 9.19 -12.93 -14.96
C GLU A 412 8.65 -13.08 -16.38
N ARG A 413 7.31 -13.09 -16.56
CA ARG A 413 6.67 -13.20 -17.88
C ARG A 413 7.01 -12.01 -18.77
N LEU A 414 7.06 -10.81 -18.20
CA LEU A 414 7.45 -9.63 -18.96
C LEU A 414 8.93 -9.69 -19.35
N LEU A 415 9.81 -10.15 -18.47
CA LEU A 415 11.24 -10.31 -18.76
C LEU A 415 11.48 -11.35 -19.86
N GLU A 416 10.88 -12.53 -19.72
CA GLU A 416 10.95 -13.62 -20.71
C GLU A 416 10.47 -13.17 -22.09
N ALA A 417 9.33 -12.47 -22.16
CA ALA A 417 8.71 -12.11 -23.43
C ALA A 417 9.33 -10.87 -24.11
N ASN A 418 9.81 -9.89 -23.34
CA ASN A 418 10.20 -8.58 -23.88
C ASN A 418 11.72 -8.32 -23.82
N GLU A 419 12.44 -9.02 -22.95
CA GLU A 419 13.91 -8.94 -22.84
C GLU A 419 14.54 -10.35 -22.83
N PRO A 420 14.31 -11.17 -23.89
CA PRO A 420 14.69 -12.58 -23.90
C PRO A 420 16.20 -12.80 -23.76
N LEU A 421 17.03 -11.85 -24.21
CA LEU A 421 18.48 -11.93 -24.05
C LEU A 421 18.91 -11.79 -22.58
N LEU A 422 18.28 -10.89 -21.82
CA LEU A 422 18.51 -10.79 -20.38
C LEU A 422 18.03 -12.07 -19.68
N TRP A 423 16.87 -12.59 -20.05
CA TRP A 423 16.36 -13.86 -19.53
C TRP A 423 17.36 -15.01 -19.73
N ILE A 424 17.88 -15.17 -20.96
CA ILE A 424 18.88 -16.18 -21.30
C ILE A 424 20.17 -15.96 -20.52
N HIS A 425 20.64 -14.71 -20.40
CA HIS A 425 21.84 -14.38 -19.63
C HIS A 425 21.71 -14.82 -18.17
N PHE A 426 20.60 -14.46 -17.51
CA PHE A 426 20.33 -14.86 -16.13
C PHE A 426 20.28 -16.37 -15.95
N ARG A 427 19.69 -17.11 -16.90
CA ARG A 427 19.72 -18.58 -16.91
C ARG A 427 21.14 -19.13 -17.05
N ASN A 428 21.95 -18.57 -17.96
CA ASN A 428 23.33 -19.03 -18.18
C ASN A 428 24.23 -18.84 -16.96
N ILE A 429 24.02 -17.77 -16.20
CA ILE A 429 24.78 -17.48 -14.97
C ILE A 429 24.09 -18.04 -13.70
N ASN A 430 23.00 -18.80 -13.87
CA ASN A 430 22.21 -19.44 -12.80
C ASN A 430 21.74 -18.46 -11.70
N ILE A 431 21.26 -17.29 -12.10
CA ILE A 431 20.67 -16.30 -11.20
C ILE A 431 19.18 -16.19 -11.52
N ASN A 432 18.33 -16.40 -10.52
CA ASN A 432 16.91 -16.13 -10.64
C ASN A 432 16.68 -14.59 -10.74
N PRO A 433 16.06 -14.08 -11.82
CA PRO A 433 15.85 -12.64 -12.00
C PRO A 433 14.96 -11.98 -10.92
N VAL A 434 14.03 -12.70 -10.29
CA VAL A 434 13.20 -12.19 -9.20
C VAL A 434 14.08 -11.84 -8.00
N ARG A 435 15.15 -12.60 -7.72
CA ARG A 435 16.08 -12.31 -6.60
C ARG A 435 16.68 -10.91 -6.69
N VAL A 436 16.90 -10.44 -7.90
CA VAL A 436 17.48 -9.12 -8.18
C VAL A 436 16.52 -7.99 -7.81
N VAL A 437 15.22 -8.16 -8.13
CA VAL A 437 14.22 -7.08 -8.04
C VAL A 437 13.27 -7.21 -6.84
N PHE A 438 13.27 -8.34 -6.13
CA PHE A 438 12.27 -8.65 -5.10
C PHE A 438 12.21 -7.59 -3.99
N LYS A 439 13.37 -7.06 -3.58
CA LYS A 439 13.45 -5.99 -2.57
C LYS A 439 12.68 -4.74 -2.99
N TRP A 440 12.69 -4.41 -4.29
CA TRP A 440 11.93 -3.29 -4.84
C TRP A 440 10.43 -3.58 -4.86
N LEU A 441 10.03 -4.77 -5.32
CA LEU A 441 8.62 -5.15 -5.39
C LEU A 441 7.99 -5.21 -3.99
N MET A 442 8.66 -5.84 -3.04
CA MET A 442 8.16 -6.00 -1.68
C MET A 442 8.12 -4.67 -0.91
N ARG A 443 8.97 -3.69 -1.21
CA ARG A 443 8.90 -2.35 -0.59
C ARG A 443 8.22 -1.29 -1.46
N ALA A 444 7.63 -1.70 -2.58
CA ALA A 444 7.07 -0.80 -3.59
C ALA A 444 8.03 0.37 -3.95
N PHE A 445 9.32 0.06 -4.08
CA PHE A 445 10.44 0.97 -4.32
C PHE A 445 10.75 2.00 -3.21
N SER A 446 10.08 1.94 -2.06
CA SER A 446 10.45 2.78 -0.93
C SER A 446 11.83 2.42 -0.37
N GLY A 447 12.63 3.45 -0.06
CA GLY A 447 14.04 3.31 0.31
C GLY A 447 14.95 2.85 -0.83
N HIS A 448 14.50 2.98 -2.09
CA HIS A 448 15.27 2.63 -3.27
C HIS A 448 15.26 3.74 -4.33
N LEU A 449 14.12 4.40 -4.51
CA LEU A 449 14.00 5.57 -5.38
C LEU A 449 14.03 6.87 -4.57
N PRO A 450 14.52 7.97 -5.18
CA PRO A 450 14.31 9.31 -4.64
C PRO A 450 12.82 9.61 -4.35
N PRO A 451 12.49 10.34 -3.26
CA PRO A 451 11.11 10.59 -2.84
C PRO A 451 10.23 11.21 -3.93
N ASP A 452 10.76 12.15 -4.71
CA ASP A 452 10.04 12.80 -5.80
C ASP A 452 9.62 11.80 -6.89
N GLN A 453 10.54 10.89 -7.27
CA GLN A 453 10.28 9.84 -8.25
C GLN A 453 9.32 8.77 -7.71
N LEU A 454 9.47 8.42 -6.42
CA LEU A 454 8.62 7.46 -5.74
C LEU A 454 7.18 7.95 -5.60
N LEU A 455 6.98 9.22 -5.24
CA LEU A 455 5.66 9.82 -5.11
C LEU A 455 4.93 9.88 -6.46
N LEU A 456 5.64 10.08 -7.57
CA LEU A 456 5.07 9.98 -8.92
C LEU A 456 4.64 8.55 -9.27
N LEU A 457 5.42 7.53 -8.87
CA LEU A 457 5.01 6.13 -9.00
C LEU A 457 3.72 5.85 -8.21
N TRP A 458 3.62 6.38 -7.00
CA TRP A 458 2.47 6.17 -6.13
C TRP A 458 1.24 6.99 -6.57
N ASP A 459 1.42 8.13 -7.23
CA ASP A 459 0.33 8.82 -7.96
C ASP A 459 -0.27 7.87 -9.01
N ALA A 460 0.56 7.13 -9.76
CA ALA A 460 0.10 6.15 -10.74
C ALA A 460 -0.63 4.96 -10.10
N ILE A 461 -0.14 4.44 -8.97
CA ILE A 461 -0.85 3.38 -8.22
C ILE A 461 -2.24 3.84 -7.80
N LEU A 462 -2.39 5.07 -7.31
CA LEU A 462 -3.70 5.63 -6.96
C LEU A 462 -4.57 5.89 -8.20
N GLY A 463 -3.97 6.44 -9.26
CA GLY A 463 -4.63 6.79 -10.52
C GLY A 463 -5.21 5.59 -11.26
N TYR A 464 -4.47 4.48 -11.31
CA TYR A 464 -4.88 3.25 -11.98
C TYR A 464 -5.45 2.18 -11.03
N ASP A 465 -5.41 2.41 -9.71
CA ASP A 465 -5.88 1.44 -8.70
C ASP A 465 -5.20 0.07 -8.80
N CYS A 466 -3.90 0.05 -9.12
CA CYS A 466 -3.20 -1.22 -9.35
C CYS A 466 -1.71 -1.19 -8.99
N LEU A 467 -1.20 -2.38 -8.64
CA LEU A 467 0.20 -2.63 -8.30
C LEU A 467 1.05 -3.17 -9.45
N GLU A 468 0.46 -3.43 -10.61
CA GLU A 468 1.15 -4.03 -11.76
C GLU A 468 2.19 -3.08 -12.39
N ILE A 469 2.16 -1.79 -12.03
CA ILE A 469 3.21 -0.83 -12.42
C ILE A 469 4.55 -1.14 -11.76
N LEU A 470 4.54 -1.80 -10.59
CA LEU A 470 5.76 -2.17 -9.86
C LEU A 470 6.65 -3.16 -10.64
N PRO A 471 6.14 -4.33 -11.08
CA PRO A 471 6.94 -5.26 -11.90
C PRO A 471 7.32 -4.67 -13.26
N LEU A 472 6.49 -3.80 -13.84
CA LEU A 472 6.82 -3.11 -15.08
C LEU A 472 8.01 -2.15 -14.90
N LEU A 473 8.04 -1.39 -13.81
CA LEU A 473 9.18 -0.51 -13.49
C LEU A 473 10.45 -1.33 -13.25
N ALA A 474 10.35 -2.44 -12.51
CA ALA A 474 11.48 -3.34 -12.27
C ALA A 474 12.10 -3.86 -13.57
N LEU A 475 11.26 -4.29 -14.53
CA LEU A 475 11.69 -4.68 -15.87
C LEU A 475 12.36 -3.51 -16.60
N ALA A 476 11.74 -2.33 -16.60
CA ALA A 476 12.25 -1.18 -17.32
C ALA A 476 13.63 -0.73 -16.80
N ILE A 477 13.86 -0.79 -15.48
CA ILE A 477 15.17 -0.52 -14.87
C ILE A 477 16.22 -1.54 -15.33
N LEU A 478 15.88 -2.83 -15.38
CA LEU A 478 16.80 -3.86 -15.88
C LEU A 478 17.13 -3.68 -17.36
N SER A 479 16.11 -3.44 -18.18
CA SER A 479 16.29 -3.14 -19.61
C SER A 479 17.19 -1.92 -19.81
N PHE A 480 16.98 -0.86 -19.03
CA PHE A 480 17.81 0.35 -19.07
C PHE A 480 19.28 0.10 -18.71
N ARG A 481 19.57 -0.87 -17.85
CA ARG A 481 20.93 -1.23 -17.40
C ARG A 481 21.51 -2.46 -18.12
N LYS A 482 20.83 -2.99 -19.15
CA LYS A 482 21.12 -4.31 -19.72
C LYS A 482 22.54 -4.50 -20.24
N GLU A 483 23.10 -3.48 -20.89
CA GLU A 483 24.46 -3.56 -21.44
C GLU A 483 25.50 -3.83 -20.35
N ASN A 484 25.33 -3.21 -19.17
CA ASN A 484 26.21 -3.47 -18.02
C ASN A 484 25.94 -4.84 -17.40
N ILE A 485 24.67 -5.26 -17.35
CA ILE A 485 24.27 -6.56 -16.78
C ILE A 485 24.88 -7.72 -17.59
N PHE A 486 24.95 -7.59 -18.92
CA PHE A 486 25.58 -8.59 -19.78
C PHE A 486 27.09 -8.77 -19.49
N GLN A 487 27.76 -7.79 -18.88
CA GLN A 487 29.18 -7.86 -18.55
C GLN A 487 29.48 -8.57 -17.23
N VAL A 488 28.46 -8.97 -16.47
CA VAL A 488 28.64 -9.57 -15.14
C VAL A 488 27.99 -10.96 -15.05
N ASN A 489 28.56 -11.81 -14.20
CA ASN A 489 28.16 -13.21 -14.07
C ASN A 489 27.94 -13.65 -12.62
N THR A 490 27.96 -12.73 -11.65
CA THR A 490 27.67 -13.01 -10.24
C THR A 490 26.53 -12.12 -9.74
N LEU A 491 25.76 -12.63 -8.77
CA LEU A 491 24.65 -11.88 -8.16
C LEU A 491 25.13 -10.58 -7.53
N GLN A 492 26.29 -10.61 -6.86
CA GLN A 492 26.89 -9.45 -6.22
C GLN A 492 27.18 -8.33 -7.23
N ASN A 493 27.71 -8.68 -8.41
CA ASN A 493 28.01 -7.70 -9.45
C ASN A 493 26.74 -7.17 -10.13
N VAL A 494 25.71 -8.01 -10.30
CA VAL A 494 24.39 -7.57 -10.76
C VAL A 494 23.77 -6.59 -9.75
N ASP A 495 23.79 -6.93 -8.46
CA ASP A 495 23.32 -6.06 -7.38
C ASP A 495 24.09 -4.73 -7.36
N ALA A 496 25.41 -4.75 -7.62
CA ALA A 496 26.23 -3.53 -7.66
C ALA A 496 25.83 -2.60 -8.82
N ILE A 497 25.54 -3.13 -10.00
CA ILE A 497 25.04 -2.35 -11.15
C ILE A 497 23.70 -1.68 -10.84
N LEU A 498 22.89 -2.34 -10.00
CA LEU A 498 21.52 -1.94 -9.69
C LEU A 498 21.38 -1.31 -8.29
N ALA A 499 22.49 -1.06 -7.61
CA ALA A 499 22.49 -0.56 -6.24
C ALA A 499 21.96 0.89 -6.18
N ASP A 500 22.36 1.70 -7.14
CA ASP A 500 22.00 3.11 -7.22
C ASP A 500 20.91 3.36 -8.27
N LEU A 501 19.74 3.75 -7.79
CA LEU A 501 18.60 4.17 -8.60
C LEU A 501 18.35 5.69 -8.54
N SER A 502 19.24 6.47 -7.94
CA SER A 502 19.10 7.93 -7.81
C SER A 502 18.94 8.64 -9.16
N THR A 503 19.51 8.07 -10.22
CA THR A 503 19.44 8.62 -11.58
C THR A 503 18.21 8.18 -12.37
N ILE A 504 17.33 7.35 -11.80
CA ILE A 504 16.17 6.80 -12.51
C ILE A 504 15.03 7.82 -12.52
N SER A 505 14.69 8.32 -13.71
CA SER A 505 13.45 9.06 -13.93
C SER A 505 12.30 8.09 -14.22
N VAL A 506 11.43 7.89 -13.24
CA VAL A 506 10.42 6.82 -13.24
C VAL A 506 9.43 6.96 -14.39
N ILE A 507 8.85 8.16 -14.55
CA ILE A 507 7.80 8.39 -15.53
C ILE A 507 8.32 8.26 -16.97
N PRO A 508 9.45 8.91 -17.37
CA PRO A 508 10.06 8.68 -18.68
C PRO A 508 10.35 7.20 -18.96
N LEU A 509 10.93 6.49 -17.98
CA LEU A 509 11.36 5.11 -18.16
C LEU A 509 10.17 4.16 -18.38
N LEU A 510 9.12 4.32 -17.60
CA LEU A 510 7.88 3.54 -17.76
C LEU A 510 7.14 3.90 -19.04
N GLN A 511 7.11 5.19 -19.42
CA GLN A 511 6.51 5.62 -20.69
C GLN A 511 7.24 4.97 -21.87
N LEU A 512 8.58 4.99 -21.86
CA LEU A 512 9.40 4.30 -22.88
C LEU A 512 9.09 2.81 -22.96
N ALA A 513 8.94 2.12 -21.82
CA ALA A 513 8.63 0.69 -21.78
C ALA A 513 7.21 0.36 -22.29
N LEU A 514 6.26 1.30 -22.16
CA LEU A 514 4.87 1.12 -22.58
C LEU A 514 4.59 1.56 -24.01
N MET A 515 5.33 2.53 -24.53
CA MET A 515 5.17 2.96 -25.91
C MET A 515 5.41 1.79 -26.85
N LYS A 516 4.60 1.70 -27.92
CA LYS A 516 4.84 0.72 -28.98
C LYS A 516 6.08 1.19 -29.76
N PRO A 517 7.02 0.29 -30.07
CA PRO A 517 8.17 0.62 -30.91
C PRO A 517 7.75 1.08 -32.31
#